data_AF-A0ABD6FMC1-F1
#
_entry.id   AF-A0ABD6FMC1-F1
#
_cell.length_a   1.000
_cell.length_b   1.000
_cell.length_c   1.000
_cell.angle_alpha   90.00
_cell.angle_beta   90.00
_cell.angle_gamma   90.00
#
_symmetry.space_group_name_H-M   'P 1'
#
loop_
_entity.id
_entity.type
_entity.pdbx_description
1 polymer ?
#
loop_
_entity_poly.entity_id
_entity_poly.type
_entity_poly.pdbx_seq_one_letter_code
_entity_poly.pdbx_strand_id
1 'polypeptide(L)'
;MSTAFMDPLPLWREPVWASVRRVLGRAITAALWTVLGGIPGVFTGVLPVAWLRPVALVFAVLALAHTVLAVANLARNRRVLLRLMGTGSIEWPQSIQERLVRARLDWVEGPVVRVTEELRVPGPASTYPRVRLEGGGRTISRLPLYGTSVEDFIAAVNEAAAGRGVRFERAEPGEEPPADAAAP
;
A
#
# COMPACT_ATOMS: atom_id res chain seq x y z
N MET A 1 -28.32 -11.01 -16.50
CA MET A 1 -26.87 -10.71 -16.42
C MET A 1 -26.46 -10.74 -14.96
N SER A 2 -25.45 -11.54 -14.61
CA SER A 2 -25.04 -11.79 -13.21
C SER A 2 -24.32 -10.58 -12.63
N THR A 3 -24.77 -10.11 -11.46
CA THR A 3 -24.16 -9.01 -10.70
C THR A 3 -22.74 -9.31 -10.21
N ALA A 4 -22.29 -10.57 -10.31
CA ALA A 4 -20.94 -11.00 -9.94
C ALA A 4 -19.81 -10.35 -10.75
N PHE A 5 -20.10 -9.74 -11.90
CA PHE A 5 -19.11 -8.98 -12.68
C PHE A 5 -18.86 -7.56 -12.16
N MET A 6 -19.71 -7.03 -11.28
CA MET A 6 -19.57 -5.67 -10.73
C MET A 6 -18.69 -5.62 -9.48
N ASP A 7 -18.55 -6.73 -8.76
CA ASP A 7 -17.76 -6.76 -7.54
C ASP A 7 -16.25 -6.65 -7.87
N PRO A 8 -15.50 -5.75 -7.21
CA PRO A 8 -14.08 -5.61 -7.44
C PRO A 8 -13.33 -6.91 -7.17
N LEU A 9 -12.58 -7.40 -8.17
CA LEU A 9 -11.79 -8.61 -8.09
C LEU A 9 -10.40 -8.28 -7.51
N PRO A 10 -10.02 -8.80 -6.33
CA PRO A 10 -8.71 -8.55 -5.75
C PRO A 10 -7.63 -9.31 -6.53
N LEU A 11 -6.70 -8.57 -7.15
CA LEU A 11 -5.59 -9.13 -7.93
C LEU A 11 -4.35 -9.39 -7.08
N TRP A 12 -4.05 -8.48 -6.15
CA TRP A 12 -2.86 -8.57 -5.32
C TRP A 12 -3.15 -8.18 -3.88
N ARG A 13 -2.55 -8.90 -2.93
CA ARG A 13 -2.74 -8.67 -1.49
C ARG A 13 -1.42 -8.57 -0.74
N GLU A 14 -1.40 -7.69 0.25
CA GLU A 14 -0.35 -7.62 1.26
C GLU A 14 -0.31 -8.95 2.04
N PRO A 15 0.88 -9.56 2.21
CA PRO A 15 1.01 -10.75 3.03
C PRO A 15 0.77 -10.41 4.51
N VAL A 16 0.21 -11.36 5.27
CA VAL A 16 -0.22 -11.13 6.66
C VAL A 16 0.93 -10.59 7.53
N TRP A 17 2.12 -11.16 7.38
CA TRP A 17 3.29 -10.76 8.17
C TRP A 17 3.66 -9.28 7.96
N ALA A 18 3.47 -8.74 6.76
CA ALA A 18 3.79 -7.34 6.46
C ALA A 18 2.78 -6.40 7.14
N SER A 19 1.49 -6.75 7.07
CA SER A 19 0.45 -6.01 7.79
C SER A 19 0.69 -6.05 9.31
N VAL A 20 1.01 -7.23 9.86
CA VAL A 20 1.32 -7.41 11.29
C VAL A 20 2.52 -6.57 11.70
N ARG A 21 3.62 -6.63 10.95
CA ARG A 21 4.83 -5.87 11.27
C ARG A 21 4.58 -4.36 11.25
N ARG A 22 3.76 -3.85 10.32
CA ARG A 22 3.38 -2.43 10.29
C ARG A 22 2.59 -2.02 11.52
N VAL A 23 1.61 -2.82 11.93
CA VAL A 23 0.80 -2.53 13.13
C VAL A 23 1.66 -2.62 14.38
N LEU A 24 2.44 -3.70 14.52
CA LEU A 24 3.32 -3.92 15.67
C LEU A 24 4.39 -2.83 15.79
N GLY A 25 5.02 -2.43 14.69
CA GLY A 25 6.00 -1.35 14.70
C GLY A 25 5.42 -0.03 15.21
N ARG A 26 4.18 0.31 14.81
CA ARG A 26 3.50 1.52 15.31
C ARG A 26 3.10 1.39 16.78
N ALA A 27 2.64 0.22 17.19
CA ALA A 27 2.28 -0.07 18.58
C ALA A 27 3.49 0.01 19.52
N ILE A 28 4.64 -0.56 19.10
CA ILE A 28 5.90 -0.47 19.83
C ILE A 28 6.33 1.00 19.96
N THR A 29 6.27 1.78 18.88
CA THR A 29 6.59 3.22 18.94
C THR A 29 5.69 3.97 19.92
N ALA A 30 4.38 3.67 19.93
CA ALA A 30 3.46 4.26 20.90
C ALA A 30 3.84 3.89 22.34
N ALA A 31 4.12 2.61 22.60
CA ALA A 31 4.54 2.13 23.90
C ALA A 31 5.85 2.78 24.38
N LEU A 32 6.84 2.93 23.50
CA LEU A 32 8.11 3.60 23.80
C LEU A 32 7.89 5.05 24.22
N TRP A 33 7.09 5.81 23.46
CA TRP A 33 6.75 7.19 23.81
C TRP A 33 5.98 7.29 25.13
N THR A 34 5.07 6.35 25.40
CA THR A 34 4.35 6.27 26.68
C THR A 34 5.30 6.00 27.84
N VAL A 35 6.26 5.07 27.69
CA VAL A 35 7.25 4.77 28.73
C VAL A 35 8.17 5.96 28.99
N LEU A 36 8.59 6.66 27.92
CA LEU A 36 9.39 7.88 28.04
C LEU A 36 8.65 9.00 28.79
N GLY A 37 7.40 9.27 28.43
CA GLY A 37 6.59 10.33 29.03
C GLY A 37 6.02 10.00 30.41
N GLY A 38 5.70 8.73 30.66
CA GLY A 38 4.92 8.31 31.82
C GLY A 38 3.44 8.62 31.67
N ILE A 39 2.59 7.96 32.46
CA ILE A 39 1.16 8.25 32.50
C ILE A 39 0.86 8.98 33.82
N PRO A 40 0.37 10.23 33.79
CA PRO A 40 0.05 10.99 35.00
C PRO A 40 -0.90 10.20 35.92
N GLY A 41 -0.53 10.07 37.19
CA GLY A 41 -1.30 9.30 38.19
C GLY A 41 -1.12 7.79 38.15
N VAL A 42 -0.35 7.24 37.20
CA VAL A 42 -0.07 5.80 37.10
C VAL A 42 1.42 5.50 37.32
N PHE A 43 2.30 6.12 36.53
CA PHE A 43 3.74 5.98 36.70
C PHE A 43 4.51 7.17 36.13
N THR A 44 5.66 7.42 36.73
CA THR A 44 6.58 8.48 36.30
C THR A 44 7.44 7.97 35.15
N GLY A 45 7.47 8.69 34.03
CA GLY A 45 8.24 8.31 32.85
C GLY A 45 9.75 8.33 33.08
N VAL A 46 10.49 7.58 32.26
CA VAL A 46 11.96 7.48 32.36
C VAL A 46 12.71 8.71 31.86
N LEU A 47 12.04 9.66 31.18
CA LEU A 47 12.67 10.93 30.81
C LEU A 47 13.12 11.70 32.07
N PRO A 48 14.41 12.05 32.18
CA PRO A 48 14.94 12.78 33.34
C PRO A 48 14.48 14.24 33.35
N VAL A 49 14.19 14.80 32.18
CA VAL A 49 13.74 16.17 32.00
C VAL A 49 12.21 16.22 32.06
N ALA A 50 11.66 16.66 33.20
CA ALA A 50 10.22 16.59 33.48
C ALA A 50 9.35 17.31 32.45
N TRP A 51 9.79 18.45 31.91
CA TRP A 51 9.01 19.23 30.93
C TRP A 51 8.94 18.57 29.54
N LEU A 52 9.80 17.60 29.23
CA LEU A 52 9.73 16.82 27.99
C LEU A 52 8.71 15.67 28.06
N ARG A 53 8.25 15.30 29.26
CA ARG A 53 7.29 14.21 29.45
C ARG A 53 5.94 14.47 28.78
N PRO A 54 5.33 15.67 28.87
CA PRO A 54 4.14 16.00 28.10
C PRO A 54 4.36 15.90 26.58
N VAL A 55 5.53 16.30 26.08
CA VAL A 55 5.87 16.21 24.66
C VAL A 55 5.93 14.74 24.21
N ALA A 56 6.58 13.88 24.98
CA ALA A 56 6.60 12.44 24.72
C ALA A 56 5.19 11.83 24.73
N LEU A 57 4.32 12.26 25.64
CA LEU A 57 2.92 11.84 25.66
C LEU A 57 2.15 12.25 24.41
N VAL A 58 2.37 13.46 23.88
CA VAL A 58 1.78 13.88 22.60
C VAL A 58 2.22 12.93 21.48
N PHE A 59 3.51 12.59 21.41
CA PHE A 59 4.00 11.62 20.42
C PHE A 59 3.41 10.22 20.62
N ALA A 60 3.19 9.79 21.87
CA ALA A 60 2.54 8.51 22.17
C ALA A 60 1.11 8.48 21.62
N VAL A 61 0.33 9.54 21.86
CA VAL A 61 -1.05 9.67 21.34
C VAL A 61 -1.06 9.67 19.81
N LEU A 62 -0.14 10.42 19.17
CA LEU A 62 -0.03 10.42 17.72
C LEU A 62 0.34 9.04 17.17
N ALA A 63 1.31 8.35 17.77
CA ALA A 63 1.70 6.99 17.37
C ALA A 63 0.56 5.98 17.56
N LEU A 64 -0.21 6.11 18.64
CA LEU A 64 -1.39 5.29 18.89
C LEU A 64 -2.47 5.54 17.82
N ALA A 65 -2.76 6.80 17.49
CA ALA A 65 -3.69 7.15 16.42
C ALA A 65 -3.26 6.54 15.08
N HIS A 66 -1.97 6.57 14.74
CA HIS A 66 -1.43 5.90 13.56
C HIS A 66 -1.59 4.38 13.61
N THR A 67 -1.47 3.77 14.79
CA THR A 67 -1.69 2.33 15.00
C THR A 67 -3.15 1.98 14.72
N VAL A 68 -4.09 2.74 15.29
CA VAL A 68 -5.53 2.57 15.07
C VAL A 68 -5.88 2.72 13.59
N LEU A 69 -5.35 3.74 12.91
CA LEU A 69 -5.56 3.93 11.47
C LEU A 69 -5.01 2.77 10.64
N ALA A 70 -3.87 2.18 11.03
CA ALA A 70 -3.32 1.00 10.35
C ALA A 70 -4.26 -0.22 10.48
N VAL A 71 -4.82 -0.44 11.68
CA VAL A 71 -5.80 -1.51 11.93
C VAL A 71 -7.10 -1.27 11.17
N ALA A 72 -7.63 -0.04 11.20
CA ALA A 72 -8.83 0.32 10.47
C ALA A 72 -8.66 0.14 8.94
N ASN A 73 -7.50 0.53 8.39
CA ASN A 73 -7.16 0.28 6.99
C ASN A 73 -7.11 -1.23 6.69
N LEU A 74 -6.51 -2.03 7.57
CA LEU A 74 -6.42 -3.47 7.40
C LEU A 74 -7.82 -4.12 7.37
N ALA A 75 -8.70 -3.73 8.30
CA ALA A 75 -10.07 -4.21 8.37
C ALA A 75 -10.87 -3.82 7.11
N ARG A 76 -10.71 -2.59 6.63
CA ARG A 76 -11.44 -2.06 5.48
C ARG A 76 -10.97 -2.64 4.15
N ASN A 77 -9.67 -2.59 3.88
CA ASN A 77 -9.12 -2.95 2.57
C ASN A 77 -8.80 -4.45 2.50
N ARG A 78 -8.89 -5.20 3.60
CA ARG A 78 -8.62 -6.65 3.67
C ARG A 78 -7.31 -7.05 3.01
N ARG A 79 -6.27 -6.21 3.18
CA ARG A 79 -4.94 -6.35 2.58
C ARG A 79 -4.89 -6.22 1.06
N VAL A 80 -5.96 -5.87 0.39
CA VAL A 80 -5.96 -5.71 -1.08
C VAL A 80 -5.12 -4.49 -1.46
N LEU A 81 -4.14 -4.72 -2.34
CA LEU A 81 -3.23 -3.72 -2.88
C LEU A 81 -3.59 -3.37 -4.32
N LEU A 82 -4.07 -4.35 -5.10
CA LEU A 82 -4.61 -4.15 -6.43
C LEU A 82 -5.95 -4.85 -6.54
N ARG A 83 -6.91 -4.16 -7.17
CA ARG A 83 -8.19 -4.74 -7.54
C ARG A 83 -8.56 -4.35 -8.95
N LEU A 84 -9.16 -5.28 -9.69
CA LEU A 84 -9.80 -5.03 -10.97
C LEU A 84 -11.27 -4.68 -10.73
N MET A 85 -11.68 -3.52 -11.21
CA MET A 85 -13.04 -3.03 -11.11
C MET A 85 -13.90 -3.58 -12.25
N GLY A 86 -15.22 -3.59 -12.08
CA GLY A 86 -16.16 -3.99 -13.13
C GLY A 86 -16.10 -3.11 -14.39
N THR A 87 -15.53 -1.91 -14.28
CA THR A 87 -15.24 -0.99 -15.40
C THR A 87 -14.02 -1.39 -16.23
N GLY A 88 -13.23 -2.38 -15.77
CA GLY A 88 -11.97 -2.78 -16.41
C GLY A 88 -10.74 -2.02 -15.90
N SER A 89 -10.91 -1.06 -14.99
CA SER A 89 -9.79 -0.33 -14.37
C SER A 89 -9.17 -1.15 -13.24
N ILE A 90 -7.84 -1.07 -13.12
CA ILE A 90 -7.09 -1.62 -12.00
C ILE A 90 -6.76 -0.49 -11.04
N GLU A 91 -7.19 -0.61 -9.81
CA GLU A 91 -7.04 0.43 -8.80
C GLU A 91 -6.16 -0.04 -7.63
N TRP A 92 -5.39 0.91 -7.07
CA TRP A 92 -4.84 0.76 -5.72
C TRP A 92 -5.86 1.28 -4.70
N PRO A 93 -6.43 0.43 -3.82
CA PRO A 93 -7.36 0.89 -2.79
C PRO A 93 -6.72 1.91 -1.84
N GLN A 94 -7.31 3.11 -1.79
CA GLN A 94 -6.84 4.17 -0.89
C GLN A 94 -6.95 3.77 0.58
N SER A 95 -5.96 4.19 1.35
CA SER A 95 -6.00 4.23 2.80
C SER A 95 -7.00 5.28 3.32
N ILE A 96 -7.45 5.13 4.57
CA ILE A 96 -8.29 6.13 5.26
C ILE A 96 -7.55 7.48 5.32
N GLN A 97 -6.23 7.46 5.51
CA GLN A 97 -5.41 8.67 5.56
C GLN A 97 -5.43 9.41 4.22
N GLU A 98 -5.22 8.71 3.11
CA GLU A 98 -5.29 9.26 1.75
C GLU A 98 -6.67 9.85 1.44
N ARG A 99 -7.75 9.17 1.84
CA ARG A 99 -9.10 9.72 1.67
C ARG A 99 -9.31 10.99 2.49
N LEU A 100 -8.79 11.04 3.71
CA LEU A 100 -8.92 12.21 4.59
C LEU A 100 -8.24 13.45 3.97
N VAL A 101 -7.07 13.26 3.36
CA VAL A 101 -6.33 14.35 2.68
C VAL A 101 -6.76 14.54 1.23
N ARG A 102 -7.82 13.85 0.78
CA ARG A 102 -8.34 13.89 -0.61
C ARG A 102 -7.25 13.61 -1.65
N ALA A 103 -6.35 12.68 -1.34
CA ALA A 103 -5.35 12.21 -2.30
C ALA A 103 -6.05 11.65 -3.55
N ARG A 104 -5.39 11.77 -4.70
CA ARG A 104 -5.87 11.18 -5.95
C ARG A 104 -5.89 9.65 -5.82
N LEU A 105 -6.86 9.00 -6.45
CA LEU A 105 -6.87 7.55 -6.60
C LEU A 105 -5.89 7.17 -7.71
N ASP A 106 -4.96 6.27 -7.41
CA ASP A 106 -4.04 5.70 -8.40
C ASP A 106 -4.71 4.51 -9.09
N TRP A 107 -4.73 4.55 -10.42
CA TRP A 107 -5.36 3.53 -11.24
C TRP A 107 -4.66 3.42 -12.60
N VAL A 108 -4.81 2.28 -13.25
CA VAL A 108 -4.41 2.02 -14.64
C VAL A 108 -5.54 1.33 -15.39
N GLU A 109 -5.58 1.49 -16.71
CA GLU A 109 -6.59 0.88 -17.58
C GLU A 109 -5.93 0.27 -18.81
N GLY A 110 -6.70 -0.52 -19.56
CA GLY A 110 -6.29 -1.09 -20.82
C GLY A 110 -6.08 -2.61 -20.77
N PRO A 111 -6.04 -3.26 -21.94
CA PRO A 111 -5.92 -4.71 -22.06
C PRO A 111 -4.54 -5.22 -21.64
N VAL A 112 -3.52 -4.37 -21.71
CA VAL A 112 -2.14 -4.68 -21.31
C VAL A 112 -1.67 -3.65 -20.29
N VAL A 113 -1.24 -4.14 -19.13
CA VAL A 113 -0.61 -3.34 -18.08
C VAL A 113 0.86 -3.70 -17.99
N ARG A 114 1.72 -2.71 -18.23
CA ARG A 114 3.16 -2.85 -18.16
C ARG A 114 3.63 -2.76 -16.72
N VAL A 115 4.54 -3.64 -16.35
CA VAL A 115 5.13 -3.74 -15.01
C VAL A 115 6.62 -3.46 -15.12
N THR A 116 7.06 -2.37 -14.51
CA THR A 116 8.47 -1.97 -14.48
C THR A 116 8.97 -2.02 -13.04
N GLU A 117 10.16 -2.59 -12.81
CA GLU A 117 10.78 -2.55 -11.49
C GLU A 117 11.26 -1.13 -11.18
N GLU A 118 10.86 -0.58 -10.03
CA GLU A 118 11.41 0.69 -9.56
C GLU A 118 12.73 0.43 -8.82
N LEU A 119 13.79 1.13 -9.25
CA LEU A 119 15.09 1.10 -8.59
C LEU A 119 14.96 1.33 -7.08
N ARG A 120 15.68 0.52 -6.29
CA ARG A 120 15.72 0.62 -4.83
C ARG A 120 16.20 2.01 -4.41
N VAL A 121 15.28 2.89 -4.04
CA VAL A 121 15.62 4.17 -3.42
C VAL A 121 16.19 3.87 -2.03
N PRO A 122 17.40 4.37 -1.67
CA PRO A 122 17.95 4.17 -0.34
C PRO A 122 17.02 4.78 0.73
N GLY A 123 16.63 3.97 1.72
CA GLY A 123 15.78 4.38 2.84
C GLY A 123 15.28 3.17 3.64
N PRO A 124 14.76 3.35 4.87
CA PRO A 124 14.32 2.24 5.73
C PRO A 124 13.15 1.42 5.16
N ALA A 125 12.49 1.91 4.11
CA ALA A 125 11.45 1.20 3.35
C ALA A 125 11.97 0.58 2.02
N SER A 126 13.29 0.55 1.80
CA SER A 126 13.96 0.01 0.60
C SER A 126 14.03 -1.52 0.56
N THR A 127 13.55 -2.18 1.62
CA THR A 127 13.75 -3.63 1.82
C THR A 127 12.87 -4.50 0.92
N TYR A 128 11.99 -3.90 0.12
CA TYR A 128 11.10 -4.65 -0.77
C TYR A 128 11.22 -4.16 -2.20
N PRO A 129 11.31 -5.08 -3.19
CA PRO A 129 11.11 -4.72 -4.58
C PRO A 129 9.78 -3.99 -4.72
N ARG A 130 9.79 -2.92 -5.49
CA ARG A 130 8.60 -2.13 -5.83
C ARG A 130 8.46 -2.11 -7.33
N VAL A 131 7.23 -2.03 -7.79
CA VAL A 131 6.93 -1.93 -9.21
C VAL A 131 6.09 -0.70 -9.50
N ARG A 132 6.29 -0.22 -10.72
CA ARG A 132 5.43 0.74 -11.38
C ARG A 132 4.54 -0.03 -12.35
N LEU A 133 3.25 0.26 -12.33
CA LEU A 133 2.28 -0.25 -13.31
C LEU A 133 1.90 0.88 -14.25
N GLU A 134 1.84 0.59 -15.55
CA GLU A 134 1.45 1.57 -16.57
C GLU A 134 0.44 0.97 -17.53
N GLY A 135 -0.60 1.74 -17.83
CA GLY A 135 -1.66 1.34 -18.77
C GLY A 135 -2.62 2.49 -19.02
N GLY A 136 -3.10 2.63 -20.25
CA GLY A 136 -4.12 3.64 -20.61
C GLY A 136 -3.68 5.08 -20.33
N GLY A 137 -2.39 5.39 -20.47
CA GLY A 137 -1.81 6.71 -20.16
C GLY A 137 -1.77 7.05 -18.68
N ARG A 138 -2.01 6.08 -17.79
CA ARG A 138 -1.98 6.24 -16.34
C ARG A 138 -0.91 5.37 -15.71
N THR A 139 -0.62 5.67 -14.44
CA THR A 139 0.44 5.01 -13.70
C THR A 139 0.03 4.77 -12.25
N ILE A 140 0.33 3.59 -11.74
CA ILE A 140 0.44 3.30 -10.32
C ILE A 140 1.93 3.14 -9.99
N SER A 141 2.49 4.03 -9.17
CA SER A 141 3.91 4.01 -8.81
C SER A 141 4.13 3.39 -7.43
N ARG A 142 5.33 2.86 -7.17
CA ARG A 142 5.79 2.41 -5.85
C ARG A 142 4.97 1.26 -5.22
N LEU A 143 4.33 0.41 -6.03
CA LEU A 143 3.58 -0.74 -5.52
C LEU A 143 4.54 -1.74 -4.86
N PRO A 144 4.39 -2.06 -3.56
CA PRO A 144 5.30 -2.98 -2.87
C PRO A 144 5.01 -4.45 -3.20
N LEU A 145 6.07 -5.23 -3.46
CA LEU A 145 5.99 -6.67 -3.69
C LEU A 145 6.32 -7.53 -2.45
N TYR A 146 6.74 -6.90 -1.36
CA TYR A 146 7.02 -7.57 -0.07
C TYR A 146 7.99 -8.76 -0.16
N GLY A 147 8.99 -8.67 -1.05
CA GLY A 147 10.01 -9.71 -1.22
C GLY A 147 9.67 -10.76 -2.27
N THR A 148 8.51 -10.62 -2.92
CA THR A 148 8.16 -11.39 -4.12
C THR A 148 8.92 -10.86 -5.33
N SER A 149 9.34 -11.74 -6.24
CA SER A 149 9.94 -11.33 -7.52
C SER A 149 8.89 -10.65 -8.41
N VAL A 150 9.35 -9.90 -9.42
CA VAL A 150 8.45 -9.23 -10.38
C VAL A 150 7.73 -10.28 -11.25
N GLU A 151 8.43 -11.36 -11.59
CA GLU A 151 7.96 -12.48 -12.38
C GLU A 151 6.84 -13.25 -11.67
N ASP A 152 7.06 -13.60 -10.39
CA ASP A 152 6.05 -14.28 -9.57
C ASP A 152 4.84 -13.39 -9.34
N PHE A 153 5.06 -12.08 -9.16
CA PHE A 153 3.97 -11.10 -9.08
C PHE A 153 3.14 -11.11 -10.37
N ILE A 154 3.78 -10.98 -11.55
CA ILE A 154 3.12 -10.99 -12.86
C ILE A 154 2.33 -12.29 -13.07
N ALA A 155 2.93 -13.43 -12.75
CA ALA A 155 2.26 -14.73 -12.85
C ALA A 155 1.00 -14.77 -11.98
N ALA A 156 1.11 -14.37 -10.71
CA ALA A 156 0.00 -14.38 -9.76
C ALA A 156 -1.14 -13.43 -10.17
N VAL A 157 -0.84 -12.21 -10.64
CA VAL A 157 -1.88 -11.27 -11.06
C VAL A 157 -2.53 -11.66 -12.39
N ASN A 158 -1.79 -12.29 -13.31
CA ASN A 158 -2.34 -12.82 -14.55
C ASN A 158 -3.25 -14.03 -14.29
N GLU A 159 -2.86 -14.92 -13.38
CA GLU A 159 -3.71 -16.02 -12.94
C GLU A 159 -5.01 -15.48 -12.31
N ALA A 160 -4.91 -14.48 -11.43
CA ALA A 160 -6.06 -13.84 -10.81
C ALA A 160 -6.96 -13.10 -11.84
N ALA A 161 -6.37 -12.52 -12.88
CA ALA A 161 -7.07 -11.80 -13.95
C ALA A 161 -7.55 -12.71 -15.11
N ALA A 162 -7.33 -14.02 -15.03
CA ALA A 162 -7.65 -14.95 -16.11
C ALA A 162 -9.12 -14.83 -16.56
N GLY A 163 -9.33 -14.69 -17.88
CA GLY A 163 -10.66 -14.53 -18.46
C GLY A 163 -11.29 -13.14 -18.27
N ARG A 164 -10.53 -12.14 -17.80
CA ARG A 164 -11.03 -10.76 -17.61
C ARG A 164 -10.53 -9.75 -18.66
N GLY A 165 -9.84 -10.21 -19.70
CA GLY A 165 -9.41 -9.37 -20.82
C GLY A 165 -8.29 -8.38 -20.48
N VAL A 166 -7.59 -8.58 -19.36
CA VAL A 166 -6.45 -7.78 -18.93
C VAL A 166 -5.25 -8.69 -18.69
N ARG A 167 -4.07 -8.26 -19.12
CA ARG A 167 -2.80 -8.98 -18.95
C ARG A 167 -1.71 -8.05 -18.44
N PHE A 168 -0.90 -8.55 -17.52
CA PHE A 168 0.28 -7.90 -17.00
C PHE A 168 1.52 -8.44 -17.70
N GLU A 169 2.38 -7.54 -18.15
CA GLU A 169 3.60 -7.86 -18.89
C GLU A 169 4.78 -7.08 -18.33
N ARG A 170 5.96 -7.70 -18.27
CA ARG A 170 7.18 -7.02 -17.85
C ARG A 170 7.60 -6.03 -18.94
N ALA A 171 7.93 -4.80 -18.55
CA ALA A 171 8.55 -3.82 -19.43
C ALA A 171 9.98 -3.52 -18.95
N GLU A 172 10.89 -3.28 -19.88
CA GLU A 172 12.24 -2.86 -19.50
C GLU A 172 12.24 -1.40 -18.98
N PRO A 173 13.14 -1.06 -18.04
CA PRO A 173 13.28 0.32 -17.58
C PRO A 173 13.62 1.26 -18.75
N GLY A 174 12.69 2.13 -19.15
CA GLY A 174 12.87 3.08 -20.26
C GLY A 174 12.15 2.71 -21.56
N GLU A 175 11.40 1.61 -21.59
CA GLU A 175 10.57 1.24 -22.73
C GLU A 175 9.29 2.10 -22.78
N GLU A 176 9.25 3.07 -23.69
CA GLU A 176 8.06 3.89 -23.92
C GLU A 176 6.86 3.01 -24.37
N PRO A 177 5.61 3.36 -23.97
CA PRO A 177 4.42 2.69 -24.49
C PRO A 177 4.42 2.68 -26.03
N PRO A 178 3.99 1.59 -26.69
CA PRO A 178 3.92 1.58 -28.13
C PRO A 178 2.91 2.66 -28.54
N ALA A 179 3.25 3.44 -29.56
CA ALA A 179 2.42 4.54 -30.04
C ALA A 179 0.97 4.12 -30.39
N ASP A 180 0.74 2.83 -30.62
CA ASP A 180 -0.56 2.26 -31.03
C ASP A 180 -1.55 2.01 -29.89
N ALA A 181 -1.17 2.16 -28.61
CA ALA A 181 -2.13 2.06 -27.49
C ALA A 181 -2.97 3.33 -27.28
N ALA A 182 -2.78 4.36 -28.11
CA ALA A 182 -3.42 5.67 -28.02
C ALA A 182 -4.53 5.92 -29.07
N ALA A 183 -4.89 4.92 -29.90
CA ALA A 183 -5.97 5.06 -30.86
C ALA A 183 -7.27 4.41 -30.34
N PRO A 184 -8.43 5.10 -30.45
CA PRO A 184 -9.74 4.59 -30.03
C PRO A 184 -10.25 3.40 -30.86
#